data_AF-A0AAN8K0Y2-F1
#
_entry.id   AF-A0AAN8K0Y2-F1
#
_cell.length_a   1.000
_cell.length_b   1.000
_cell.length_c   1.000
_cell.angle_alpha   90.00
_cell.angle_beta   90.00
_cell.angle_gamma   90.00
#
_symmetry.space_group_name_H-M   'P 1'
#
loop_
_entity.id
_entity.type
_entity.pdbx_description
1 polymer ?
#
loop_
_entity_poly.entity_id
_entity_poly.type
_entity_poly.pdbx_seq_one_letter_code
_entity_poly.pdbx_strand_id
1 'polypeptide(L)' 'MQNPRCISCTEVKEAHLCENCCKESVCDPDPCKNNGVCSPIDNGYSCSCSPGYLGENCDGKLNCKSYQ' A
#
# COMPACT_ATOMS: atom_id res chain seq x y z
N MET A 1 -4.54 19.61 -14.81
CA MET A 1 -3.96 19.30 -13.49
C MET A 1 -3.75 17.80 -13.43
N GLN A 2 -2.59 17.35 -13.91
CA GLN A 2 -2.22 15.94 -14.00
C GLN A 2 -2.02 15.34 -12.60
N ASN A 3 -2.78 14.31 -12.23
CA ASN A 3 -2.37 13.34 -11.22
C ASN A 3 -1.48 12.30 -11.94
N PRO A 4 -0.16 12.23 -11.65
CA PRO A 4 0.80 11.44 -12.42
C PRO A 4 0.73 9.92 -12.20
N ARG A 5 -0.30 9.38 -11.53
CA ARG A 5 -0.38 7.94 -11.18
C ARG A 5 -1.44 7.11 -11.90
N CYS A 6 -2.17 7.69 -12.85
CA CYS A 6 -2.97 6.89 -13.79
C CYS A 6 -2.05 6.38 -14.92
N ILE A 7 -1.35 5.27 -14.71
CA ILE A 7 -0.54 4.64 -15.75
C ILE A 7 -1.48 3.89 -16.69
N SER A 8 -1.85 4.55 -17.80
CA SER A 8 -2.09 3.95 -19.12
C SER A 8 -2.81 2.59 -19.10
N CYS A 9 -4.14 2.60 -19.18
CA CYS A 9 -4.93 1.41 -19.51
C CYS A 9 -4.62 0.97 -20.96
N THR A 10 -3.54 0.22 -21.20
CA THR A 10 -3.12 -0.10 -22.57
C THR A 10 -3.56 -1.46 -23.11
N GLU A 11 -4.03 -2.46 -22.36
CA GLU A 11 -4.48 -3.73 -22.98
C GLU A 11 -5.55 -4.51 -22.18
N VAL A 12 -6.82 -4.07 -22.19
CA VAL A 12 -7.97 -4.97 -21.90
C VAL A 12 -9.00 -4.86 -23.02
N LYS A 13 -9.26 -5.99 -23.67
CA LYS A 13 -9.81 -6.07 -25.03
C LYS A 13 -11.31 -5.80 -25.16
N GLU A 14 -12.03 -5.37 -24.13
CA GLU A 14 -13.45 -4.98 -24.27
C GLU A 14 -13.77 -3.72 -23.45
N ALA A 15 -14.12 -2.65 -24.16
CA ALA A 15 -14.09 -1.25 -23.73
C ALA A 15 -15.44 -0.73 -23.18
N HIS A 16 -16.12 -1.48 -22.31
CA HIS A 16 -17.40 -1.02 -21.72
C HIS A 16 -17.46 -1.01 -20.18
N LEU A 17 -16.34 -1.25 -19.49
CA LEU A 17 -16.23 -1.13 -18.02
C LEU A 17 -15.10 -0.17 -17.58
N CYS A 18 -14.70 0.76 -18.44
CA CYS A 18 -13.76 1.83 -18.06
C CYS A 18 -14.50 2.93 -17.27
N GLU A 19 -15.05 2.56 -16.11
CA GLU A 19 -15.49 3.53 -15.11
C GLU A 19 -14.26 4.07 -14.39
N ASN A 20 -13.66 5.14 -14.91
CA ASN A 20 -12.77 6.07 -14.17
C ASN A 20 -11.97 5.48 -13.00
N CYS A 21 -11.21 4.39 -13.19
CA CYS A 21 -10.77 3.55 -12.06
C CYS A 21 -9.52 4.10 -11.35
N CYS A 22 -9.63 5.30 -10.81
CA CYS A 22 -8.89 5.73 -9.63
C CYS A 22 -9.54 5.07 -8.42
N LYS A 23 -9.48 3.74 -8.33
CA LYS A 23 -9.93 3.06 -7.11
C LYS A 23 -9.04 3.62 -6.01
N GLU A 24 -9.60 4.47 -5.12
CA GLU A 24 -8.92 4.90 -3.91
C GLU A 24 -8.66 3.63 -3.12
N SER A 25 -7.46 3.07 -3.32
CA SER A 25 -7.00 1.94 -2.56
C SER A 25 -6.67 2.48 -1.17
N VAL A 26 -7.08 1.76 -0.14
CA VAL A 26 -6.57 1.97 1.22
C VAL A 26 -5.04 1.86 1.31
N CYS A 27 -4.39 1.40 0.23
CA CYS A 27 -2.95 1.37 0.04
C CYS A 27 -2.39 2.48 -0.90
N ASP A 28 -3.19 3.46 -1.35
CA ASP A 28 -2.69 4.59 -2.16
C ASP A 28 -3.21 5.93 -1.59
N PRO A 29 -2.34 6.79 -1.02
CA PRO A 29 -0.89 6.61 -0.90
C PRO A 29 -0.51 5.48 0.07
N ASP A 30 0.60 4.79 -0.20
CA ASP A 30 1.07 3.66 0.62
C ASP A 30 1.20 4.06 2.10
N PRO A 31 0.34 3.52 2.98
CA PRO A 31 0.36 3.84 4.39
C PRO A 31 1.54 3.15 5.09
N CYS A 32 2.13 2.11 4.53
CA CYS A 32 3.21 1.35 5.13
C CYS A 32 4.57 2.06 4.95
N LYS A 33 5.37 2.09 6.01
CA LYS A 33 6.72 2.66 6.03
C LYS A 33 7.78 1.56 6.01
N ASN A 34 9.03 1.96 5.83
CA ASN A 34 10.20 1.09 5.96
C ASN A 34 10.10 -0.21 5.14
N ASN A 35 9.68 -0.08 3.87
CA ASN A 35 9.50 -1.22 2.96
C ASN A 35 8.49 -2.26 3.47
N GLY A 36 7.47 -1.83 4.22
CA GLY A 36 6.30 -2.66 4.50
C GLY A 36 5.45 -2.90 3.25
N VAL A 37 4.76 -4.03 3.20
CA VAL A 37 3.84 -4.37 2.10
C VAL A 37 2.41 -4.09 2.54
N CYS A 38 1.73 -3.15 1.87
CA CYS A 38 0.33 -2.86 2.13
C CYS A 38 -0.59 -3.89 1.46
N SER A 39 -1.56 -4.40 2.20
CA SER A 39 -2.62 -5.28 1.69
C SER A 39 -4.00 -4.76 2.13
N PRO A 40 -4.97 -4.58 1.21
CA PRO A 40 -6.32 -4.23 1.59
C PRO A 40 -7.00 -5.39 2.33
N ILE A 41 -7.79 -5.07 3.34
CA ILE A 41 -8.60 -5.99 4.14
C ILE A 41 -10.05 -5.48 4.22
N ASP A 42 -10.99 -6.31 4.67
CA ASP A 42 -12.43 -6.00 4.67
C ASP A 42 -12.80 -4.65 5.30
N ASN A 43 -12.02 -4.20 6.31
CA ASN A 43 -12.27 -2.97 7.07
C ASN A 43 -11.11 -1.95 7.02
N GLY A 44 -10.25 -1.99 5.99
CA GLY A 44 -9.13 -1.05 5.88
C GLY A 44 -7.92 -1.67 5.20
N TYR A 45 -6.73 -1.39 5.73
CA TYR A 45 -5.47 -1.96 5.23
C TYR A 45 -4.72 -2.70 6.34
N SER A 46 -3.76 -3.53 5.94
CA SER A 46 -2.79 -4.14 6.84
C SER A 46 -1.40 -4.02 6.25
N CYS A 47 -0.41 -3.70 7.07
CA CYS A 47 0.99 -3.65 6.67
C CYS A 47 1.76 -4.89 7.13
N SER A 48 2.33 -5.61 6.18
CA SER A 48 3.32 -6.66 6.48
C SER A 48 4.70 -6.02 6.62
N CYS A 49 5.20 -5.89 7.85
CA CYS A 49 6.46 -5.20 8.12
C CYS A 49 7.69 -6.04 7.79
N SER A 50 8.72 -5.37 7.27
CA SER A 50 10.04 -5.97 7.11
C SER A 50 10.66 -6.33 8.46
N PRO A 51 11.53 -7.35 8.54
CA PRO A 51 12.23 -7.71 9.77
C PRO A 51 12.92 -6.50 10.41
N GLY A 52 12.73 -6.30 11.71
CA GLY A 52 13.26 -5.13 12.42
C GLY A 52 12.29 -3.94 12.52
N TYR A 53 11.09 -4.03 11.95
CA TYR A 53 10.04 -3.01 12.06
C TYR A 53 8.75 -3.57 12.67
N LEU A 54 7.98 -2.70 13.31
CA LEU A 54 6.71 -2.99 13.98
C LEU A 54 5.77 -1.79 13.90
N GLY A 55 4.52 -1.99 14.30
CA GLY A 55 3.47 -0.96 14.28
C GLY A 55 2.52 -1.13 13.10
N GLU A 56 1.37 -0.47 13.16
CA GLU A 56 0.33 -0.56 12.12
C GLU A 56 0.84 -0.12 10.75
N ASN A 57 1.72 0.88 10.72
CA ASN A 57 2.34 1.43 9.53
C ASN A 57 3.82 1.04 9.39
N CYS A 58 4.31 0.07 10.16
CA CYS A 58 5.73 -0.32 10.20
C CYS A 58 6.68 0.85 10.49
N ASP A 59 6.23 1.85 11.24
CA ASP A 59 6.97 3.06 11.61
C ASP A 59 7.86 2.85 12.85
N GLY A 60 7.50 1.89 13.70
CA GLY A 60 8.28 1.49 14.86
C GLY A 60 9.48 0.61 14.48
N LYS A 61 10.65 0.88 15.06
CA LYS A 61 11.81 -0.02 14.96
C LYS A 61 11.81 -1.02 16.10
N LEU A 62 11.95 -2.30 15.78
CA LEU A 62 12.22 -3.34 16.75
C LEU A 62 13.63 -3.12 17.31
N ASN A 63 13.68 -2.49 18.48
CA ASN A 63 14.89 -2.45 19.27
C ASN A 63 14.97 -3.75 20.04
N CYS A 64 15.56 -4.77 19.42
CA CYS A 64 15.97 -5.98 20.12
C CYS A 64 17.09 -5.60 21.07
N LYS A 65 16.74 -5.05 22.23
CA LYS A 65 17.66 -5.01 23.36
C LYS A 65 17.78 -6.45 23.83
N SER A 66 18.79 -7.14 23.31
CA SER A 66 19.36 -8.28 24.01
C SER A 66 19.68 -7.77 25.41
N TYR A 67 18.85 -8.15 26.38
CA TYR A 67 19.08 -7.83 27.78
C TYR A 67 20.52 -8.28 28.06
N GLN A 68 21.41 -7.30 28.30
CA GLN A 68 22.78 -7.54 28.71
C GLN A 68 22.80 -8.01 30.16
#